data_AF-A0A2S9FQE8-F1
#
_entry.id   AF-A0A2S9FQE8-F1
#
_cell.length_a   1.000
_cell.length_b   1.000
_cell.length_c   1.000
_cell.angle_alpha   90.00
_cell.angle_beta   90.00
_cell.angle_gamma   90.00
#
_symmetry.space_group_name_H-M   'P 1'
#
loop_
_entity.id
_entity.type
_entity.pdbx_description
1 polymer ?
#
loop_
_entity_poly.entity_id
_entity_poly.type
_entity_poly.pdbx_seq_one_letter_code
_entity_poly.pdbx_strand_id
1 'polypeptide(L)'
;MSYTPNADFDGTDTFTYSLNGGAAATVAITVTAVNDAPIAANDSYTVLEDGVLVITAPGLLANDSDPEHPFIYITTITDPSHGSLA
;
A
#
# COMPACT_ATOMS: atom_id res chain seq x y z
N MET A 1 19.93 1.57 -24.33
CA MET A 1 19.99 1.39 -22.87
C MET A 1 18.61 1.67 -22.33
N SER A 2 18.08 0.81 -21.48
CA SER A 2 16.76 0.98 -20.85
C SER A 2 16.92 1.05 -19.35
N TYR A 3 16.06 1.83 -18.70
CA TYR A 3 15.93 1.92 -17.25
C TYR A 3 14.56 1.39 -16.86
N THR A 4 14.51 0.56 -15.84
CA THR A 4 13.28 0.07 -15.23
C THR A 4 13.49 0.22 -13.71
N PRO A 5 12.71 1.06 -13.03
CA PRO A 5 12.79 1.17 -11.57
C PRO A 5 12.36 -0.15 -10.92
N ASN A 6 12.75 -0.36 -9.67
CA ASN A 6 12.18 -1.44 -8.88
C ASN A 6 10.67 -1.23 -8.73
N ALA A 7 9.93 -2.33 -8.51
CA ALA A 7 8.53 -2.21 -8.11
C ALA A 7 8.41 -1.31 -6.87
N ASP A 8 7.38 -0.46 -6.87
CA ASP A 8 7.00 0.45 -5.78
C ASP A 8 8.10 1.46 -5.40
N PHE A 9 9.09 1.67 -6.26
CA PHE A 9 10.08 2.74 -6.09
C PHE A 9 9.59 4.03 -6.74
N ASP A 10 9.42 5.06 -5.93
CA ASP A 10 9.37 6.46 -6.36
C ASP A 10 10.52 7.25 -5.71
N GLY A 11 10.94 8.33 -6.38
CA GLY A 11 12.02 9.19 -5.90
C GLY A 11 13.12 9.43 -6.92
N THR A 12 14.31 9.80 -6.44
CA THR A 12 15.45 10.12 -7.31
C THR A 12 16.44 8.96 -7.35
N ASP A 13 16.82 8.56 -8.56
CA ASP A 13 17.85 7.56 -8.83
C ASP A 13 18.97 8.16 -9.68
N THR A 14 20.18 7.61 -9.60
CA THR A 14 21.33 8.12 -10.34
C THR A 14 22.23 7.02 -10.86
N PHE A 15 22.79 7.24 -12.05
CA PHE A 15 23.92 6.45 -12.52
C PHE A 15 25.00 7.34 -13.15
N THR A 16 26.22 6.83 -13.24
CA THR A 16 27.35 7.54 -13.84
C THR A 16 27.82 6.85 -15.11
N TYR A 17 28.43 7.62 -16.01
CA TYR A 17 29.14 7.08 -17.17
C TYR A 17 30.45 7.83 -17.38
N SER A 18 31.40 7.17 -18.05
CA SER A 18 32.72 7.71 -18.33
C SER A 18 33.00 7.76 -19.82
N LEU A 19 33.72 8.80 -20.24
CA LEU A 19 34.22 8.97 -21.59
C LEU A 19 35.63 8.39 -21.70
N ASN A 20 36.02 8.01 -22.91
CA ASN A 20 37.42 7.72 -23.20
C ASN A 20 38.24 9.00 -22.94
N GLY A 21 39.23 8.92 -22.04
CA GLY A 21 39.99 10.09 -21.55
C GLY A 21 39.70 10.50 -20.10
N GLY A 22 38.81 9.78 -19.39
CA GLY A 22 38.69 9.87 -17.92
C GLY A 22 37.67 10.89 -17.39
N ALA A 23 36.99 11.64 -18.27
CA ALA A 23 35.86 12.46 -17.86
C ALA A 23 34.65 11.60 -17.48
N ALA A 24 33.90 11.99 -16.45
CA ALA A 24 32.69 11.32 -16.00
C ALA A 24 31.52 12.30 -15.87
N ALA A 25 30.30 11.79 -16.03
CA ALA A 25 29.06 12.54 -15.83
C ALA A 25 28.03 11.69 -15.08
N THR A 26 27.12 12.36 -14.37
CA THR A 26 26.01 11.76 -13.63
C THR A 26 24.71 12.03 -14.35
N VAL A 27 23.89 11.00 -14.50
CA VAL A 27 22.50 11.09 -14.95
C VAL A 27 21.61 10.98 -13.71
N ALA A 28 20.73 11.96 -13.52
CA ALA A 28 19.69 11.94 -12.51
C ALA A 28 18.36 11.53 -13.15
N ILE A 29 17.64 10.64 -12.49
CA ILE A 29 16.34 10.11 -12.91
C ILE A 29 15.35 10.43 -11.80
N THR A 30 14.21 11.03 -12.15
CA THR A 30 13.10 11.21 -11.22
C THR A 30 12.01 10.21 -11.57
N VAL A 31 11.71 9.31 -10.64
CA VAL A 31 10.63 8.34 -10.72
C VAL A 31 9.44 8.92 -9.96
N THR A 32 8.34 9.16 -10.67
CA THR A 32 7.11 9.65 -10.08
C THR A 32 6.28 8.48 -9.57
N ALA A 33 5.77 8.58 -8.35
CA ALA A 33 4.83 7.60 -7.82
C ALA A 33 3.61 7.49 -8.74
N VAL A 34 3.15 6.25 -8.91
CA VAL A 34 1.82 5.95 -9.45
C VAL A 34 1.00 5.50 -8.26
N ASN A 35 -0.18 6.09 -8.08
CA ASN A 35 -1.04 5.69 -6.97
C ASN A 35 -1.51 4.25 -7.14
N ASP A 36 -1.17 3.39 -6.20
CA ASP A 36 -1.66 2.02 -6.11
C ASP A 36 -3.02 1.95 -5.40
N ALA A 37 -3.67 0.81 -5.51
CA ALA A 37 -4.93 0.56 -4.81
C ALA A 37 -4.65 0.05 -3.38
N PRO A 38 -5.52 0.37 -2.40
CA PRO A 38 -5.43 -0.21 -1.08
C PRO A 38 -5.43 -1.75 -1.10
N ILE A 39 -4.64 -2.34 -0.23
CA ILE A 39 -4.52 -3.79 -0.03
C ILE A 39 -5.25 -4.15 1.27
N ALA A 40 -6.33 -4.92 1.14
CA ALA A 40 -7.08 -5.44 2.27
C ALA A 40 -6.53 -6.79 2.75
N ALA A 41 -6.46 -6.99 4.07
CA ALA A 41 -6.10 -8.24 4.69
C ALA A 41 -7.29 -8.81 5.47
N ASN A 42 -7.48 -10.13 5.39
CA ASN A 42 -8.62 -10.76 6.05
C ASN A 42 -8.54 -10.63 7.57
N ASP A 43 -9.64 -10.21 8.18
CA ASP A 43 -9.84 -10.28 9.62
C ASP A 43 -10.51 -11.58 10.04
N SER A 44 -10.29 -11.97 11.29
CA SER A 44 -10.98 -13.07 11.94
C SER A 44 -11.24 -12.73 13.41
N TYR A 45 -12.48 -12.92 13.83
CA TYR A 45 -12.90 -12.70 15.21
C TYR A 45 -13.77 -13.87 15.67
N THR A 46 -13.81 -14.10 16.98
CA THR A 46 -14.67 -15.10 17.60
C THR A 46 -15.47 -14.46 18.72
N VAL A 47 -16.74 -14.82 18.81
CA VAL A 47 -17.64 -14.44 19.90
C VAL A 47 -18.41 -15.69 20.31
N LEU A 48 -18.83 -15.76 21.57
CA LEU A 48 -19.73 -16.82 22.02
C LEU A 48 -21.10 -16.66 21.36
N GLU A 49 -21.87 -17.75 21.25
CA GLU A 49 -23.28 -17.64 20.88
C GLU A 49 -24.00 -16.64 21.79
N ASP A 50 -24.93 -15.89 21.22
CA ASP A 50 -25.68 -14.81 21.89
C ASP A 50 -24.81 -13.67 22.47
N GLY A 51 -23.50 -13.66 22.17
CA GLY A 51 -22.59 -12.58 22.51
C GLY A 51 -22.64 -11.43 21.51
N VAL A 52 -22.24 -10.24 21.97
CA VAL A 52 -22.08 -9.05 21.11
C VAL A 52 -20.59 -8.83 20.84
N LEU A 53 -20.22 -8.82 19.56
CA LEU A 53 -18.89 -8.46 19.11
C LEU A 53 -18.88 -6.99 18.68
N VAL A 54 -18.04 -6.18 19.32
CA VAL A 54 -17.86 -4.77 18.96
C VAL A 54 -16.50 -4.61 18.30
N ILE A 55 -16.50 -4.25 17.01
CA ILE A 55 -15.30 -3.92 16.25
C ILE A 55 -15.42 -2.48 15.80
N THR A 56 -14.38 -1.69 16.05
CA THR A 56 -14.30 -0.31 15.56
C THR A 56 -13.56 -0.27 14.22
N ALA A 57 -13.77 0.78 13.41
CA ALA A 57 -13.07 0.91 12.13
C ALA A 57 -11.54 0.80 12.23
N PRO A 58 -10.86 1.35 13.26
CA PRO A 58 -9.42 1.11 13.45
C PRO A 58 -9.04 -0.36 13.60
N GLY A 59 -9.94 -1.21 14.11
CA GLY A 59 -9.71 -2.65 14.23
C GLY A 59 -9.81 -3.40 12.90
N LEU A 60 -10.71 -2.96 12.01
CA LEU A 60 -10.87 -3.51 10.66
C LEU A 60 -9.77 -3.04 9.69
N LEU A 61 -9.25 -1.83 9.92
CA LEU A 61 -8.21 -1.23 9.06
C LEU A 61 -6.78 -1.51 9.57
N ALA A 62 -6.63 -2.29 10.64
CA ALA A 62 -5.36 -2.42 11.37
C ALA A 62 -4.27 -3.17 10.58
N ASN A 63 -4.69 -4.08 9.71
CA ASN A 63 -3.85 -4.96 8.88
C ASN A 63 -3.91 -4.59 7.38
N ASP A 64 -4.67 -3.57 7.04
CA ASP A 64 -4.80 -3.04 5.69
C ASP A 64 -3.70 -1.99 5.41
N SER A 65 -3.35 -1.81 4.15
CA SER A 65 -2.32 -0.84 3.76
C SER A 65 -2.59 -0.19 2.40
N ASP A 66 -2.00 0.97 2.19
CA ASP A 66 -1.87 1.63 0.89
C ASP A 66 -0.46 2.27 0.86
N PRO A 67 0.40 1.92 -0.11
CA PRO A 67 1.81 2.35 -0.08
C PRO A 67 2.00 3.86 -0.16
N GLU A 68 1.11 4.57 -0.89
CA GLU A 68 1.19 6.03 -1.05
C GLU A 68 0.31 6.79 -0.07
N HIS A 69 -0.80 6.18 0.39
CA HIS A 69 -1.79 6.84 1.23
C HIS A 69 -1.87 6.26 2.65
N PRO A 70 -1.43 7.01 3.68
CA PRO A 70 -1.51 6.53 5.07
C PRO A 70 -2.94 6.49 5.62
N PHE A 71 -3.93 7.00 4.89
CA PHE A 71 -5.32 7.07 5.31
C PHE A 71 -6.20 6.27 4.35
N ILE A 72 -6.69 5.14 4.85
CA ILE A 72 -7.67 4.28 4.19
C ILE A 72 -8.98 4.30 4.96
N TYR A 73 -10.10 4.01 4.28
CA TYR A 73 -11.43 4.04 4.87
C TYR A 73 -12.33 2.99 4.23
N ILE A 74 -13.27 2.48 5.03
CA ILE A 74 -14.27 1.50 4.60
C ILE A 74 -15.35 2.20 3.78
N THR A 75 -15.65 1.69 2.59
CA THR A 75 -16.68 2.25 1.70
C THR A 75 -17.98 1.47 1.75
N THR A 76 -17.91 0.15 1.92
CA THR A 76 -19.09 -0.73 1.95
C THR A 76 -18.94 -1.79 3.01
N ILE A 77 -20.05 -2.10 3.67
CA ILE A 77 -20.17 -3.20 4.63
C ILE A 77 -21.40 -4.01 4.22
N THR A 78 -21.30 -5.33 4.28
CA THR A 78 -22.42 -6.24 4.08
C THR A 78 -22.68 -7.01 5.36
N ASP A 79 -23.94 -7.26 5.66
CA ASP A 79 -24.32 -8.08 6.82
C ASP A 79 -23.84 -9.53 6.70
N PRO A 80 -23.51 -10.19 7.82
CA PRO A 80 -23.26 -11.61 7.85
C PRO A 80 -24.53 -12.41 7.54
N SER A 81 -24.38 -13.64 7.06
CA SER A 81 -25.50 -14.52 6.67
C SER A 81 -26.42 -14.97 7.83
N HIS A 82 -25.95 -14.89 9.07
CA HIS A 82 -26.65 -15.40 10.27
C HIS A 82 -26.67 -14.37 11.42
N GLY A 83 -26.62 -13.08 11.10
CA GLY A 83 -26.64 -12.00 12.08
C GLY A 83 -26.88 -10.64 11.41
N SER A 84 -26.73 -9.56 12.16
CA SER A 84 -26.84 -8.19 11.64
C SER A 84 -25.76 -7.32 12.26
N LEU A 85 -25.22 -6.40 11.47
CA LEU A 85 -24.44 -5.26 11.97
C LEU A 85 -25.42 -4.14 12.32
N ALA A 86 -25.18 -3.45 13.44
CA ALA A 86 -26.05 -2.39 13.96
C ALA A 86 -25.31 -1.06 14.04
#